data_AF-Q70V05-F1
#
_entry.id   AF-Q70V05-F1
#
_cell.length_a   1.000
_cell.length_b   1.000
_cell.length_c   1.000
_cell.angle_alpha   90.00
_cell.angle_beta   90.00
_cell.angle_gamma   90.00
#
_symmetry.space_group_name_H-M   'P 1'
#
loop_
_entity.id
_entity.type
_entity.pdbx_description
1 polymer ?
#
loop_
_entity_poly.entity_id
_entity_poly.type
_entity_poly.pdbx_seq_one_letter_code
_entity_poly.pdbx_strand_id
1 'polypeptide(L)' 'MTARGQFRTFAATALLEGIRTPWVDINGAFGLVSPTDLGIKAGRAVLQRARLDAGEVDSVLAGSMAQADFDAYLLPRH' A
#
# COMPACT_ATOMS: atom_id res chain seq x y z
N MET A 1 19.55 -12.34 -22.38
CA MET A 1 18.63 -13.14 -21.53
C MET A 1 17.33 -13.32 -22.29
N THR A 2 16.96 -14.54 -22.63
CA THR A 2 15.65 -14.86 -23.21
C THR A 2 14.63 -14.87 -22.08
N ALA A 3 13.95 -13.75 -21.88
CA ALA A 3 12.89 -13.70 -20.89
C ALA A 3 11.67 -14.47 -21.38
N ARG A 4 11.30 -15.51 -20.65
CA ARG A 4 10.03 -16.22 -20.85
C ARG A 4 9.02 -15.68 -19.83
N GLY A 5 7.98 -15.00 -20.31
CA GLY A 5 6.88 -14.45 -19.49
C GLY A 5 6.73 -12.92 -19.58
N GLN A 6 5.72 -12.39 -18.90
CA GLN A 6 5.49 -10.95 -18.77
C GLN A 6 6.48 -10.35 -17.78
N PHE A 7 7.36 -9.46 -18.25
CA PHE A 7 8.34 -8.76 -17.41
C PHE A 7 8.67 -7.39 -18.00
N ARG A 8 9.23 -6.51 -17.17
CA ARG A 8 9.79 -5.20 -17.55
C ARG A 8 11.19 -5.12 -16.97
N THR A 9 12.16 -4.64 -17.74
CA THR A 9 13.51 -4.31 -17.25
C THR A 9 13.64 -2.81 -17.14
N PHE A 10 14.31 -2.38 -16.07
CA PHE A 10 14.66 -0.98 -15.85
C PHE A 10 16.17 -0.84 -15.96
N ALA A 11 16.65 0.30 -16.49
CA ALA A 11 18.07 0.59 -16.54
C ALA A 11 18.67 0.73 -15.13
N ALA A 12 17.87 1.25 -14.19
CA ALA A 12 18.19 1.33 -12.77
C ALA A 12 16.89 1.29 -11.94
N THR A 13 16.98 0.74 -10.73
CA THR A 13 15.89 0.73 -9.74
C THR A 13 16.46 1.08 -8.38
N ALA A 14 15.81 1.98 -7.65
CA ALA A 14 16.21 2.39 -6.31
C ALA A 14 15.00 2.40 -5.36
N LEU A 15 15.25 2.09 -4.09
CA LEU A 15 14.29 2.32 -3.01
C LEU A 15 14.56 3.71 -2.42
N LEU A 16 13.63 4.64 -2.63
CA LEU A 16 13.82 6.03 -2.20
C LEU A 16 13.49 6.20 -0.71
N GLU A 17 12.34 5.70 -0.27
CA GLU A 17 11.87 5.85 1.12
C GLU A 17 10.96 4.70 1.54
N GLY A 18 10.78 4.55 2.85
CA GLY A 18 9.89 3.57 3.44
C GLY A 18 9.33 4.03 4.78
N ILE A 19 8.04 3.76 5.00
CA ILE A 19 7.35 4.00 6.26
C ILE A 19 6.26 2.94 6.47
N ARG A 20 5.81 2.80 7.71
CA ARG A 20 4.62 2.01 8.05
C ARG A 20 3.78 2.72 9.09
N THR A 21 2.51 2.35 9.18
CA THR A 21 1.67 2.66 10.34
C THR A 21 2.14 1.85 11.57
N PRO A 22 1.78 2.25 12.80
CA PRO A 22 1.89 1.39 13.97
C PRO A 22 1.12 0.09 13.78
N TRP A 23 1.60 -0.99 14.41
CA TRP A 23 0.80 -2.20 14.59
C TRP A 23 0.15 -2.13 15.96
N VAL A 24 -1.12 -2.53 16.01
CA VAL A 24 -1.95 -2.47 17.21
C VAL A 24 -2.65 -3.80 17.38
N ASP A 25 -3.09 -4.08 18.60
CA ASP A 25 -3.88 -5.28 18.88
C ASP A 25 -5.20 -5.26 18.11
N ILE A 26 -5.71 -6.47 17.84
CA ILE A 26 -7.00 -6.65 17.18
C ILE A 26 -8.11 -5.91 17.94
N ASN A 27 -8.95 -5.18 17.22
CA ASN A 27 -9.99 -4.30 17.78
C ASN A 27 -9.47 -3.19 18.72
N GLY A 28 -8.17 -2.89 18.69
CA GLY A 28 -7.55 -1.81 19.46
C GLY A 28 -7.71 -0.43 18.81
N ALA A 29 -6.66 0.39 18.89
CA ALA A 29 -6.70 1.81 18.47
C ALA A 29 -7.09 2.06 17.00
N PHE A 30 -6.96 1.07 16.12
CA PHE A 30 -7.36 1.15 14.71
C PHE A 30 -8.58 0.27 14.38
N GLY A 31 -9.31 -0.24 15.38
CA GLY A 31 -10.43 -1.16 15.17
C GLY A 31 -11.59 -0.59 14.33
N LEU A 32 -11.69 0.73 14.22
CA LEU A 32 -12.70 1.42 13.41
C LEU A 32 -12.11 2.11 12.17
N VAL A 33 -10.82 1.90 11.87
CA VAL A 33 -10.15 2.53 10.73
C VAL A 33 -10.14 1.54 9.57
N SER A 34 -10.60 1.97 8.41
CA SER A 34 -10.53 1.17 7.19
C SER A 34 -9.08 0.81 6.84
N PRO A 35 -8.80 -0.41 6.34
CA PRO A 35 -7.51 -0.74 5.74
C PRO A 35 -7.11 0.21 4.60
N THR A 36 -8.08 0.70 3.84
CA THR A 36 -7.88 1.69 2.76
C THR A 36 -7.34 2.99 3.33
N ASP A 37 -7.93 3.50 4.42
CA ASP A 37 -7.46 4.71 5.10
C ASP A 37 -6.05 4.56 5.67
N LEU A 38 -5.72 3.38 6.22
CA LEU A 38 -4.36 3.07 6.67
C LEU A 38 -3.37 3.11 5.50
N GLY A 39 -3.74 2.55 4.34
CA GLY A 39 -2.96 2.61 3.10
C GLY A 39 -2.76 4.05 2.61
N ILE A 40 -3.84 4.85 2.57
CA ILE A 40 -3.79 6.27 2.20
C ILE A 40 -2.88 7.05 3.15
N LYS A 41 -2.99 6.82 4.46
CA LYS A 41 -2.15 7.48 5.48
C LYS A 41 -0.67 7.15 5.25
N ALA A 42 -0.33 5.89 5.04
CA ALA A 42 1.04 5.46 4.77
C ALA A 42 1.57 6.05 3.45
N GLY A 43 0.78 6.01 2.38
CA GLY A 43 1.14 6.56 1.07
C GLY A 43 1.41 8.06 1.11
N ARG A 44 0.53 8.84 1.76
CA ARG A 44 0.76 10.29 1.93
C ARG A 44 2.01 10.58 2.76
N ALA A 45 2.25 9.79 3.81
CA ALA A 45 3.40 9.99 4.68
C ALA A 45 4.73 9.65 4.00
N VAL A 46 4.78 8.62 3.13
CA VAL A 46 6.02 8.28 2.42
C VAL A 46 6.36 9.34 1.37
N LEU A 47 5.38 9.89 0.66
CA LEU A 47 5.59 10.99 -0.28
C LEU A 47 6.11 12.24 0.43
N GLN A 48 5.51 12.59 1.57
CA GLN A 48 5.96 13.71 2.39
C GLN A 48 7.40 13.51 2.88
N ARG A 49 7.74 12.29 3.35
CA ARG A 49 9.09 11.95 3.83
C ARG A 49 10.11 12.00 2.70
N ALA A 50 9.75 11.50 1.52
CA ALA A 50 10.56 11.51 0.31
C ALA A 50 10.68 12.90 -0.34
N ARG A 51 9.81 13.84 0.05
CA ARG A 51 9.68 15.18 -0.56
C ARG A 51 9.34 15.10 -2.06
N LEU A 52 8.47 14.15 -2.43
CA LEU A 52 8.00 13.95 -3.81
C LEU A 52 6.58 14.48 -3.97
N ASP A 53 6.28 15.03 -5.16
CA ASP A 53 4.91 15.39 -5.51
C ASP A 53 4.11 14.15 -5.89
N ALA A 54 2.84 14.10 -5.51
CA ALA A 54 2.00 12.95 -5.80
C ALA A 54 1.74 12.78 -7.31
N GLY A 55 1.79 13.86 -8.09
CA GLY A 55 1.66 13.85 -9.54
C GLY A 55 2.85 13.23 -10.28
N GLU A 56 3.98 13.01 -9.61
CA GLU A 56 5.15 12.30 -10.16
C GLU A 56 5.01 10.77 -10.06
N VAL A 57 3.98 10.26 -9.39
CA VAL A 57 3.75 8.82 -9.24
C VAL A 57 2.96 8.28 -10.44
N ASP A 58 3.65 7.57 -11.34
CA ASP A 58 3.02 6.96 -12.52
C ASP A 58 2.08 5.79 -12.19
N SER A 59 2.37 5.05 -11.11
CA SER A 59 1.65 3.83 -10.77
C SER A 59 1.73 3.53 -9.28
N VAL A 60 0.62 3.02 -8.73
CA VAL A 60 0.50 2.59 -7.35
C VAL A 60 0.17 1.11 -7.33
N LEU A 61 0.95 0.34 -6.55
CA LEU A 61 0.69 -1.07 -6.29
C LEU A 61 0.35 -1.22 -4.81
N ALA A 62 -0.89 -1.61 -4.51
CA ALA A 62 -1.37 -1.86 -3.16
C ALA A 62 -1.67 -3.36 -2.98
N GLY A 63 -1.20 -3.93 -1.86
CA GLY A 63 -1.46 -5.32 -1.50
C GLY A 63 -2.35 -5.40 -0.27
N SER A 64 -3.43 -6.18 -0.35
CA SER A 64 -4.25 -6.57 0.80
C SER A 64 -4.65 -8.05 0.65
N MET A 65 -4.54 -8.82 1.72
CA MET A 65 -4.90 -10.24 1.72
C MET A 65 -6.42 -10.42 1.93
N ALA A 66 -6.98 -9.76 2.94
CA ALA A 66 -8.40 -9.79 3.24
C ALA A 66 -9.01 -8.40 3.01
N GLN A 67 -10.09 -8.36 2.21
CA GLN A 67 -10.90 -7.15 2.10
C GLN A 67 -11.67 -6.98 3.41
N ALA A 68 -11.47 -5.85 4.09
CA ALA A 68 -12.06 -5.58 5.39
C ALA A 68 -12.49 -4.10 5.47
N ASP A 69 -13.17 -3.64 4.42
CA ASP A 69 -13.74 -2.30 4.33
C ASP A 69 -15.27 -2.40 4.22
N PHE A 70 -15.98 -1.29 4.40
CA PHE A 70 -17.45 -1.27 4.41
C PHE A 70 -18.07 -1.73 3.07
N ASP A 71 -17.32 -1.59 1.97
CA ASP A 71 -17.70 -1.95 0.61
C ASP A 71 -17.07 -3.28 0.14
N ALA A 72 -16.52 -4.08 1.06
CA ALA A 72 -15.95 -5.37 0.74
C ALA A 72 -16.99 -6.29 0.07
N TYR A 73 -16.65 -6.81 -1.12
CA TYR A 73 -17.52 -7.69 -1.90
C TYR A 73 -17.83 -9.01 -1.19
N LEU A 74 -16.89 -9.52 -0.39
CA LEU A 74 -17.02 -10.73 0.40
C LEU A 74 -16.88 -10.39 1.88
N LEU A 75 -17.89 -10.77 2.67
CA LEU A 75 -17.82 -10.68 4.13
C LEU A 75 -17.11 -11.92 4.72
N PRO A 76 -16.43 -11.78 5.87
CA PRO A 76 -15.88 -12.92 6.59
C PRO A 76 -16.95 -13.99 6.84
N ARG A 77 -16.63 -15.24 6.52
CA ARG A 77 -17.56 -16.38 6.60
C ARG A 77 -17.39 -17.24 7.87
N HIS A 78 -16.78 -16.70 8.91
CA HIS A 78 -16.61 -17.24 10.26
C HIS A 78 -15.88 -16.21 11.12
#